data_AF-A0AAW8KL82-F1
#
_entry.id   AF-A0AAW8KL82-F1
#
_cell.length_a   1.000
_cell.length_b   1.000
_cell.length_c   1.000
_cell.angle_alpha   90.00
_cell.angle_beta   90.00
_cell.angle_gamma   90.00
#
_symmetry.space_group_name_H-M   'P 1'
#
loop_
_entity.id
_entity.type
_entity.pdbx_description
1 polymer ?
#
loop_
_entity_poly.entity_id
_entity_poly.type
_entity_poly.pdbx_seq_one_letter_code
_entity_poly.pdbx_strand_id
1 'polypeptide(L)' 'MSFIFEPMTTAGLFIHGSEHKFPVRRVYCVGRNYSAHAREMGFDPDREP' A
#
# COMPACT_ATOMS: atom_id res chain seq x y z
N MET A 1 11.50 7.77 -27.75
CA MET A 1 10.13 7.32 -27.42
C MET A 1 9.44 8.46 -26.68
N SER A 2 8.25 8.85 -27.11
CA SER A 2 7.45 9.93 -26.52
C SER A 2 6.07 9.43 -26.16
N PHE A 3 5.47 9.99 -25.12
CA PHE A 3 4.06 9.74 -24.81
C PHE A 3 3.17 10.49 -25.80
N ILE A 4 2.00 9.92 -26.09
CA ILE A 4 1.00 10.54 -26.96
C ILE A 4 0.17 11.62 -26.23
N PHE A 5 0.29 11.70 -24.90
CA PHE A 5 -0.28 12.73 -24.02
C PHE A 5 0.54 12.79 -22.71
N GLU A 6 0.32 13.82 -21.91
CA GLU A 6 1.03 14.02 -20.64
C GLU A 6 0.72 12.89 -19.64
N PRO A 7 1.74 12.17 -19.12
CA PRO A 7 1.50 11.11 -18.15
C PRO A 7 0.99 11.69 -16.83
N MET A 8 0.26 10.87 -16.06
CA MET A 8 -0.13 11.26 -14.71
C MET A 8 1.10 11.52 -13.83
N THR A 9 1.00 12.57 -13.01
CA THR A 9 1.99 12.84 -11.98
C THR A 9 2.10 11.66 -11.01
N THR A 10 3.33 11.28 -10.65
CA THR A 10 3.57 10.18 -9.72
C THR A 10 3.09 10.54 -8.32
N ALA A 11 2.36 9.62 -7.67
CA ALA A 11 1.94 9.79 -6.28
C ALA A 11 3.17 9.92 -5.38
N GLY A 12 3.19 10.93 -4.51
CA GLY A 12 4.32 11.22 -3.63
C GLY A 12 3.89 11.28 -2.16
N LEU A 13 4.58 10.55 -1.29
CA LEU A 13 4.40 10.65 0.17
C LEU A 13 5.30 11.75 0.74
N PHE A 14 4.80 12.45 1.74
CA PHE A 14 5.60 13.45 2.46
C PHE A 14 6.66 12.75 3.33
N ILE A 15 7.86 13.34 3.33
CA ILE A 15 8.96 12.90 4.19
C ILE A 15 9.00 13.86 5.38
N HIS A 16 8.93 13.33 6.61
CA HIS A 16 8.95 14.16 7.81
C HIS A 16 10.23 15.01 7.89
N GLY A 17 10.09 16.33 8.06
CA GLY A 17 11.22 17.27 8.13
C GLY A 17 11.87 17.60 6.77
N SER A 18 11.25 17.27 5.65
CA SER A 18 11.78 17.55 4.31
C SER A 18 10.72 18.14 3.38
N GLU A 19 11.16 18.97 2.44
CA GLU A 19 10.32 19.50 1.37
C GLU A 19 10.19 18.52 0.18
N HIS A 20 11.00 17.45 0.18
CA HIS A 20 10.96 16.42 -0.85
C HIS A 20 9.85 15.38 -0.59
N LYS A 21 9.42 14.69 -1.65
CA LYS A 21 8.43 13.61 -1.60
C LYS A 21 9.04 12.27 -2.03
N PHE A 22 8.59 11.18 -1.41
CA PHE A 22 8.95 9.81 -1.81
C PHE A 22 8.01 9.30 -2.91
N PRO A 23 8.51 8.91 -4.10
CA PRO A 23 7.66 8.47 -5.21
C PRO A 23 7.15 7.04 -4.98
N VAL A 24 5.82 6.88 -4.94
CA VAL A 24 5.17 5.58 -4.76
C VAL A 24 5.14 4.82 -6.08
N ARG A 25 5.59 3.56 -6.06
CA ARG A 25 5.56 2.66 -7.23
C ARG A 25 4.41 1.64 -7.17
N ARG A 26 4.33 0.89 -6.07
CA ARG A 26 3.30 -0.12 -5.82
C ARG A 26 2.94 -0.11 -4.34
N VAL A 27 1.67 -0.42 -4.05
CA VAL A 27 1.18 -0.61 -2.68
C VAL A 27 0.81 -2.08 -2.53
N TYR A 28 1.47 -2.76 -1.61
CA TYR A 28 1.17 -4.15 -1.25
C TYR A 28 0.43 -4.16 0.08
N CYS A 29 -0.63 -4.96 0.16
CA CYS A 29 -1.47 -5.05 1.34
C CYS A 29 -1.46 -6.48 1.87
N VAL A 30 -1.31 -6.64 3.19
CA VAL A 30 -1.44 -7.94 3.86
C VAL A 30 -2.83 -8.00 4.49
N GLY A 31 -3.64 -8.93 4.02
CA GLY A 31 -4.97 -9.19 4.60
C GLY A 31 -4.86 -10.03 5.86
N ARG A 32 -5.72 -9.75 6.86
CA ARG A 32 -5.85 -10.56 8.09
C ARG A 32 -4.52 -10.76 8.85
N ASN A 33 -3.68 -9.74 8.89
CA ASN A 33 -2.37 -9.80 9.57
C ASN A 33 -2.45 -9.78 11.12
N TYR A 34 -3.67 -9.80 11.68
CA TYR A 34 -3.94 -9.79 13.12
C TYR A 34 -5.00 -10.84 13.44
N SER A 35 -4.72 -11.72 14.41
CA SER A 35 -5.60 -12.82 14.77
C SER A 35 -6.97 -12.37 15.27
N ALA A 36 -7.03 -11.31 16.07
CA ALA A 36 -8.28 -10.73 16.56
C ALA A 36 -9.18 -10.25 15.40
N HIS A 37 -8.58 -9.55 14.43
CA HIS A 37 -9.32 -9.08 13.26
C HIS A 37 -9.72 -10.23 12.33
N ALA A 38 -8.87 -11.25 12.17
CA ALA A 38 -9.25 -12.45 11.43
C ALA A 38 -10.49 -13.12 12.05
N ARG A 39 -10.50 -13.29 13.38
CA ARG A 39 -11.62 -13.87 14.13
C ARG A 39 -12.89 -13.03 14.04
N GLU A 40 -12.77 -11.71 14.17
CA GLU A 40 -13.89 -10.75 14.00
C GLU A 40 -14.57 -10.94 12.64
N MET A 41 -13.78 -11.16 11.60
CA MET A 41 -14.26 -11.35 10.23
C MET A 41 -14.67 -12.80 9.92
N GLY A 42 -14.76 -13.68 10.94
CA GLY A 42 -15.19 -15.07 10.79
C GLY A 42 -14.13 -16.02 10.22
N PHE A 43 -12.86 -15.62 10.22
CA PHE A 43 -11.74 -16.46 9.79
C PHE A 43 -11.05 -17.11 10.98
N ASP A 44 -10.67 -18.37 10.81
CA ASP A 44 -9.82 -19.10 11.76
C ASP A 44 -8.36 -18.66 11.56
N PRO A 45 -7.74 -17.96 12.52
CA PRO A 45 -6.34 -17.52 12.40
C PRO A 45 -5.34 -18.65 12.65
N ASP A 46 -5.79 -19.76 13.22
CA ASP A 46 -4.96 -20.91 13.59
C ASP A 46 -5.00 -22.01 12.51
N ARG A 47 -5.89 -21.86 11.51
CA ARG A 47 -5.81 -22.62 10.25
C ARG A 47 -4.66 -22.03 9.43
N GLU A 48 -3.54 -22.77 9.38
CA GLU A 48 -2.30 -22.44 8.65
C GLU A 48 -2.54 -21.89 7.22
N PRO A 49 -1.59 -21.11 6.65
CA PRO A 49 -1.77 -20.31 5.42
C PRO A 49 -2.16 -21.11 4.17
#